data_AF-A0A9W7L3G9-F1
#
_entry.id   AF-A0A9W7L3G9-F1
#
_cell.length_a   1.000
_cell.length_b   1.000
_cell.length_c   1.000
_cell.angle_alpha   90.00
_cell.angle_beta   90.00
_cell.angle_gamma   90.00
#
_symmetry.space_group_name_H-M   'P 1'
#
loop_
_entity.id
_entity.type
_entity.pdbx_description
1 polymer ?
#
loop_
_entity_poly.entity_id
_entity_poly.type
_entity_poly.pdbx_seq_one_letter_code
_entity_poly.pdbx_strand_id
1 'polypeptide(L)'
;MLKILLIAPTAALAYSPSFTFAPNTNILPRRSVLLQGLSILSCPLCSSAACLPGDSSESCIGNYIVPMDDEMAEYVESPETLKRFAPELHWVEPLPPPPSDAAACLTYKEAGSSISQIRDAVLSGNFTIAGKAVLVISPRLELARLRLVESSRTSDDFDVASADLVVRLNQLNVMLGQAIKGELGRTVITQITLMKEVEEVEALHARCLKCLMTRKEK
;
A
#
# COMPACT_ATOMS: atom_id res chain seq x y z
N MET A 1 -33.55 -5.23 -9.35
CA MET A 1 -33.68 -4.13 -8.36
C MET A 1 -33.21 -4.65 -7.00
N LEU A 2 -31.92 -4.51 -6.71
CA LEU A 2 -31.31 -5.02 -5.47
C LEU A 2 -30.96 -3.82 -4.57
N LYS A 3 -31.52 -3.77 -3.36
CA LYS A 3 -31.22 -2.76 -2.34
C LYS A 3 -29.86 -3.06 -1.73
N ILE A 4 -28.88 -2.20 -1.97
CA ILE A 4 -27.59 -2.24 -1.27
C ILE A 4 -27.80 -1.63 0.12
N LEU A 5 -27.68 -2.48 1.14
CA LEU A 5 -27.71 -2.10 2.55
C LEU A 5 -26.29 -1.66 2.94
N LEU A 6 -26.09 -0.35 3.11
CA LEU A 6 -24.87 0.22 3.70
C LEU A 6 -24.79 -0.18 5.17
N ILE A 7 -23.89 -1.10 5.51
CA ILE A 7 -23.51 -1.43 6.88
C ILE A 7 -22.34 -0.51 7.26
N ALA A 8 -22.59 0.40 8.19
CA ALA A 8 -21.56 1.22 8.80
C ALA A 8 -20.67 0.36 9.74
N PRO A 9 -19.33 0.50 9.72
CA PRO A 9 -18.49 -0.15 10.70
C PRO A 9 -18.63 0.55 12.06
N THR A 10 -19.18 -0.19 13.02
CA THR A 10 -19.19 0.13 14.45
C THR A 10 -17.77 0.24 15.01
N ALA A 11 -17.60 1.25 15.86
CA ALA A 11 -16.38 1.72 16.49
C ALA A 11 -15.47 0.62 17.08
N ALA A 12 -14.17 0.82 16.86
CA ALA A 12 -13.09 0.09 17.50
C ALA A 12 -13.11 0.28 19.02
N LEU A 13 -13.09 -0.84 19.75
CA LEU A 13 -12.80 -0.88 21.18
C LEU A 13 -11.29 -0.71 21.38
N ALA A 14 -10.88 0.48 21.84
CA ALA A 14 -9.54 0.74 22.32
C ALA A 14 -9.35 0.07 23.70
N TYR A 15 -8.60 -1.01 23.75
CA TYR A 15 -8.15 -1.64 25.00
C TYR A 15 -6.88 -0.92 25.47
N SER A 16 -6.99 -0.09 26.51
CA SER A 16 -5.86 0.57 27.16
C SER A 16 -5.48 -0.22 28.42
N PRO A 17 -4.25 -0.73 28.58
CA PRO A 17 -3.79 -1.23 29.86
C PRO A 17 -3.45 -0.05 30.79
N SER A 18 -4.21 0.07 31.88
CA SER A 18 -4.00 1.03 32.96
C SER A 18 -2.70 0.70 33.71
N PHE A 19 -1.67 1.52 33.53
CA PHE A 19 -0.50 1.57 34.43
C PHE A 19 -0.83 2.52 35.58
N THR A 20 -1.01 1.99 36.79
CA THR A 20 -1.17 2.76 38.02
C THR A 20 0.19 3.21 38.53
N PHE A 21 0.54 4.48 38.29
CA PHE A 21 1.59 5.18 39.02
C PHE A 21 0.92 6.15 40.00
N ALA A 22 1.16 5.98 41.30
CA ALA A 22 0.65 6.87 42.34
C ALA A 22 1.57 8.08 42.51
N PRO A 23 1.10 9.33 42.37
CA PRO A 23 1.82 10.49 42.85
C PRO A 23 1.20 11.03 44.14
N ASN A 24 2.11 11.34 45.05
CA ASN A 24 1.91 11.90 46.37
C ASN A 24 1.19 13.26 46.30
N THR A 25 0.23 13.47 47.19
CA THR A 25 -0.64 14.64 47.28
C THR A 25 0.10 15.87 47.78
N ASN A 26 0.01 16.99 47.06
CA ASN A 26 -0.05 18.32 47.67
C ASN A 26 -0.90 19.27 46.81
N ILE A 27 -1.89 19.85 47.47
CA ILE A 27 -3.01 20.64 46.94
C ILE A 27 -2.63 22.12 47.02
N LEU A 28 -2.82 22.90 45.94
CA LEU A 28 -3.14 24.34 46.00
C LEU A 28 -3.94 24.76 44.73
N PRO A 29 -4.80 25.79 44.80
CA PRO A 29 -6.02 25.87 43.98
C PRO A 29 -5.97 26.87 42.82
N ARG A 30 -6.91 26.64 41.88
CA ARG A 30 -7.65 27.62 41.03
C ARG A 30 -6.83 28.73 40.35
N ARG A 31 -6.63 28.56 39.03
CA ARG A 31 -6.96 29.60 38.05
C ARG A 31 -7.70 28.97 36.87
N SER A 32 -8.96 29.36 36.72
CA SER A 32 -9.75 29.12 35.52
C SER A 32 -9.10 29.83 34.34
N VAL A 33 -8.70 29.07 33.32
CA VAL A 33 -8.45 29.59 31.97
C VAL A 33 -9.51 28.95 31.08
N LEU A 34 -10.62 29.68 30.93
CA LEU A 34 -11.60 29.45 29.87
C LEU A 34 -11.16 30.26 28.64
N LEU A 35 -11.43 29.68 27.47
CA LEU A 35 -11.28 30.23 26.12
C LEU A 35 -9.85 30.31 25.55
N GLN A 36 -9.58 29.39 24.61
CA GLN A 36 -9.06 29.60 23.24
C GLN A 36 -8.54 28.24 22.75
N GLY A 37 -8.95 27.66 21.63
CA GLY A 37 -9.88 28.08 20.61
C GLY A 37 -10.37 26.86 19.85
N LEU A 38 -11.41 27.05 19.04
CA LEU A 38 -11.71 26.14 17.96
C LEU A 38 -10.48 26.09 17.05
N SER A 39 -9.61 25.10 17.25
CA SER A 39 -8.75 24.62 16.18
C SER A 39 -9.67 24.03 15.14
N ILE A 40 -10.02 24.90 14.21
CA ILE A 40 -10.44 24.66 12.85
C ILE A 40 -10.10 23.20 12.49
N LEU A 41 -11.13 22.39 12.27
CA LEU A 41 -11.06 21.21 11.40
C LEU A 41 -10.77 21.70 9.96
N SER A 42 -9.66 22.40 9.78
CA SER A 42 -8.99 22.48 8.51
C SER A 42 -8.36 21.10 8.39
N CYS A 43 -9.01 20.19 7.68
CA CYS A 43 -8.32 19.02 7.14
C CYS A 43 -7.33 19.61 6.13
N PRO A 44 -6.04 19.83 6.47
CA PRO A 44 -5.20 20.72 5.68
C PRO A 44 -4.79 20.09 4.35
N LEU A 45 -5.09 18.81 4.15
CA LEU A 45 -5.08 18.15 2.87
C LEU A 45 -6.25 17.17 2.88
N CYS A 46 -7.22 17.36 1.99
CA CYS A 46 -8.05 16.26 1.50
C CYS A 46 -7.09 15.28 0.80
N SER A 47 -6.36 14.49 1.58
CA SER A 47 -5.58 13.39 1.08
C SER A 47 -6.59 12.45 0.43
N SER A 48 -6.43 12.21 -0.86
CA SER A 48 -7.22 11.22 -1.57
C SER A 48 -7.16 9.92 -0.78
N ALA A 49 -8.31 9.40 -0.34
CA ALA A 49 -8.35 8.21 0.53
C ALA A 49 -7.88 6.95 -0.21
N ALA A 50 -7.90 7.00 -1.53
CA ALA A 50 -7.47 5.93 -2.41
C ALA A 50 -6.77 6.48 -3.65
N CYS A 51 -6.09 5.59 -4.37
CA CYS A 51 -5.45 5.85 -5.66
C CYS A 51 -5.72 4.71 -6.65
N LEU A 52 -5.68 5.03 -7.93
CA LEU A 52 -5.78 4.03 -9.00
C LEU A 52 -4.42 3.33 -9.22
N PRO A 53 -4.41 2.04 -9.62
CA PRO A 53 -3.18 1.37 -10.03
C PRO A 53 -2.44 2.11 -11.13
N GLY A 54 -1.14 2.32 -10.94
CA GLY A 54 -0.29 3.08 -11.85
C GLY A 54 -0.10 4.55 -11.47
N ASP A 55 -0.89 5.09 -10.53
CA ASP A 55 -0.60 6.40 -9.95
C ASP A 55 0.65 6.32 -9.06
N SER A 56 1.73 6.94 -9.53
CA SER A 56 3.02 7.02 -8.85
C SER A 56 3.26 8.37 -8.17
N SER A 57 2.22 9.19 -8.02
CA SER A 57 2.28 10.46 -7.31
C SER A 57 2.63 10.25 -5.83
N GLU A 58 3.34 11.22 -5.26
CA GLU A 58 3.72 11.19 -3.83
C GLU A 58 2.50 11.15 -2.92
N SER A 59 1.39 11.75 -3.36
CA SER A 59 0.10 11.71 -2.68
C SER A 59 -0.48 10.30 -2.54
N CYS A 60 -0.03 9.32 -3.31
CA CYS A 60 -0.52 7.94 -3.22
C CYS A 60 0.26 7.06 -2.24
N ILE A 61 1.40 7.55 -1.74
CA ILE A 61 2.18 6.81 -0.76
C ILE A 61 1.41 6.77 0.56
N GLY A 62 1.12 5.57 1.04
CA GLY A 62 0.31 5.38 2.24
C GLY A 62 -1.19 5.26 2.03
N ASN A 63 -1.68 5.45 0.81
CA ASN A 63 -3.11 5.36 0.51
C ASN A 63 -3.47 4.00 -0.08
N TYR A 64 -4.75 3.64 0.03
CA TYR A 64 -5.26 2.39 -0.49
C TYR A 64 -5.24 2.41 -2.01
N ILE A 65 -4.74 1.32 -2.63
CA ILE A 65 -4.77 1.17 -4.08
C ILE A 65 -6.02 0.37 -4.44
N VAL A 66 -6.90 0.97 -5.25
CA VAL A 66 -8.15 0.34 -5.67
C VAL A 66 -7.84 -0.87 -6.57
N PRO A 67 -8.34 -2.08 -6.25
CA PRO A 67 -8.21 -3.21 -7.16
C PRO A 67 -9.01 -2.94 -8.44
N MET A 68 -8.41 -3.19 -9.59
CA MET A 68 -9.08 -3.07 -10.89
C MET A 68 -9.64 -4.44 -11.28
N ASP A 69 -10.91 -4.66 -10.97
CA ASP A 69 -11.68 -5.79 -11.46
C ASP A 69 -12.58 -5.36 -12.64
N ASP A 70 -13.20 -6.35 -13.31
CA ASP A 70 -14.08 -6.11 -14.46
C ASP A 70 -15.30 -5.24 -14.09
N GLU A 71 -15.73 -5.24 -12.83
CA GLU A 71 -16.85 -4.43 -12.34
C GLU A 71 -16.44 -2.96 -12.19
N MET A 72 -15.22 -2.68 -11.75
CA MET A 72 -14.68 -1.34 -11.59
C MET A 72 -14.31 -0.70 -12.93
N ALA A 73 -14.03 -1.50 -13.96
CA ALA A 73 -13.59 -1.03 -15.28
C ALA A 73 -14.53 0.03 -15.88
N GLU A 74 -15.85 -0.13 -15.75
CA GLU A 74 -16.85 0.83 -16.27
C GLU A 74 -16.75 2.23 -15.61
N TYR A 75 -16.32 2.28 -14.35
CA TYR A 75 -16.27 3.53 -13.59
C TYR A 75 -14.96 4.30 -13.77
N VAL A 76 -13.91 3.64 -14.25
CA VAL A 76 -12.53 4.18 -14.35
C VAL A 76 -12.04 4.31 -15.79
N GLU A 77 -12.81 3.85 -16.77
CA GLU A 77 -12.44 3.82 -18.20
C GLU A 77 -11.98 5.19 -18.72
N SER A 78 -12.67 6.26 -18.32
CA SER A 78 -12.37 7.62 -18.77
C SER A 78 -12.31 8.60 -17.59
N PRO A 79 -11.57 9.71 -17.73
CA PRO A 79 -11.50 10.73 -16.69
C PRO A 79 -12.86 11.37 -16.42
N GLU A 80 -13.75 11.43 -17.42
CA GLU A 80 -15.12 11.94 -17.26
C GLU A 80 -16.00 11.01 -16.42
N THR A 81 -15.93 9.69 -16.65
CA THR A 81 -16.65 8.70 -15.84
C THR A 81 -16.12 8.70 -14.42
N LEU A 82 -14.79 8.66 -14.24
CA LEU A 82 -14.19 8.67 -12.91
C LEU A 82 -14.61 9.91 -12.13
N LYS A 83 -14.54 11.09 -12.75
CA LYS A 83 -14.91 12.35 -12.09
C LYS A 83 -16.38 12.41 -11.67
N ARG A 84 -17.26 11.67 -12.34
CA ARG A 84 -18.68 11.58 -11.98
C ARG A 84 -18.90 10.76 -10.71
N PHE A 85 -18.15 9.68 -10.52
CA PHE A 85 -18.34 8.75 -9.41
C PHE A 85 -17.40 9.00 -8.22
N ALA A 86 -16.18 9.43 -8.50
CA ALA A 86 -15.11 9.67 -7.54
C ALA A 86 -14.27 10.91 -7.94
N PRO A 87 -14.80 12.13 -7.78
CA PRO A 87 -14.16 13.38 -8.24
C PRO A 87 -12.80 13.68 -7.57
N GLU A 88 -12.53 13.08 -6.42
CA GLU A 88 -11.29 13.23 -5.67
C GLU A 88 -10.17 12.31 -6.15
N LEU A 89 -10.49 11.27 -6.94
CA LEU A 89 -9.49 10.37 -7.51
C LEU A 89 -8.84 11.00 -8.73
N HIS A 90 -7.51 10.95 -8.74
CA HIS A 90 -6.73 11.29 -9.92
C HIS A 90 -6.85 10.16 -10.95
N TRP A 91 -7.34 10.49 -12.13
CA TRP A 91 -7.41 9.52 -13.23
C TRP A 91 -6.02 9.25 -13.77
N VAL A 92 -5.69 7.98 -13.96
CA VAL A 92 -4.46 7.52 -14.58
C VAL A 92 -4.83 6.50 -15.65
N GLU A 93 -4.11 6.56 -16.77
CA GLU A 93 -4.30 5.60 -17.86
C GLU A 93 -4.05 4.17 -17.34
N PRO A 94 -5.00 3.24 -17.56
CA PRO A 94 -4.85 1.86 -17.11
C PRO A 94 -3.57 1.23 -17.67
N LEU A 95 -2.82 0.55 -16.80
CA LEU A 95 -1.62 -0.16 -17.21
C LEU A 95 -2.00 -1.36 -18.10
N PRO A 96 -1.42 -1.48 -19.31
CA PRO A 96 -1.70 -2.63 -20.16
C PRO A 96 -1.07 -3.89 -19.56
N PRO A 97 -1.73 -5.06 -19.67
CA PRO A 97 -1.13 -6.33 -19.26
C PRO A 97 0.08 -6.66 -20.14
N PRO A 98 1.05 -7.45 -19.63
CA PRO A 98 2.20 -7.86 -20.44
C PRO A 98 1.76 -8.63 -21.70
N PRO A 99 2.36 -8.36 -22.87
CA PRO A 99 1.91 -8.91 -24.15
C PRO A 99 2.14 -10.42 -24.29
N SER A 100 3.01 -10.99 -23.45
CA SER A 100 3.35 -12.42 -23.47
C SER A 100 3.79 -12.89 -22.09
N ASP A 101 3.75 -14.21 -21.88
CA ASP A 101 4.24 -14.82 -20.64
C ASP A 101 5.74 -14.57 -20.45
N ALA A 102 6.50 -14.47 -21.55
CA ALA A 102 7.92 -14.12 -21.51
C ALA A 102 8.11 -12.69 -20.98
N ALA A 103 7.26 -11.74 -21.40
CA ALA A 103 7.26 -10.38 -20.86
C ALA A 103 6.84 -10.37 -19.38
N ALA A 104 5.82 -11.13 -19.00
CA ALA A 104 5.41 -11.25 -17.59
C ALA A 104 6.53 -11.83 -16.71
N CYS A 105 7.24 -12.86 -17.17
CA CYS A 105 8.39 -13.42 -16.48
C CYS A 105 9.55 -12.40 -16.38
N LEU A 106 9.75 -11.59 -17.43
CA LEU A 106 10.74 -10.52 -17.41
C LEU A 106 10.38 -9.48 -16.36
N THR A 107 9.10 -9.09 -16.24
CA THR A 107 8.63 -8.19 -15.17
C THR A 107 9.01 -8.70 -13.78
N TYR A 108 8.81 -10.00 -13.50
CA TYR A 108 9.25 -10.59 -12.22
C TYR A 108 10.77 -10.54 -12.05
N LYS A 109 11.56 -10.76 -13.10
CA LYS A 109 13.03 -10.67 -12.99
C LYS A 109 13.49 -9.25 -12.71
N GLU A 110 12.92 -8.27 -13.42
CA GLU A 110 13.25 -6.85 -13.26
C GLU A 110 12.81 -6.30 -11.91
N ALA A 111 11.74 -6.84 -11.32
CA ALA A 111 11.27 -6.46 -9.99
C ALA A 111 12.34 -6.61 -8.90
N GLY A 112 13.31 -7.53 -9.04
CA GLY A 112 14.40 -7.68 -8.07
C GLY A 112 15.27 -6.43 -7.94
N SER A 113 15.48 -5.71 -9.05
CA SER A 113 16.21 -4.43 -9.04
C SER A 113 15.41 -3.33 -8.32
N SER A 114 14.09 -3.31 -8.50
CA SER A 114 13.19 -2.37 -7.83
C SER A 114 13.10 -2.64 -6.32
N ILE A 115 13.02 -3.91 -5.92
CA ILE A 115 13.02 -4.31 -4.51
C ILE A 115 14.35 -3.92 -3.84
N SER A 116 15.48 -4.10 -4.53
CA SER A 116 16.79 -3.65 -4.03
C SER A 116 16.83 -2.12 -3.85
N GLN A 117 16.26 -1.36 -4.79
CA GLN A 117 16.14 0.10 -4.67
C GLN A 117 15.26 0.52 -3.49
N ILE A 118 14.14 -0.18 -3.26
CA ILE A 118 13.27 0.04 -2.09
C ILE A 118 14.07 -0.15 -0.80
N ARG A 119 14.82 -1.25 -0.71
CA ARG A 119 15.68 -1.54 0.45
C ARG A 119 16.68 -0.43 0.71
N ASP A 120 17.44 -0.03 -0.32
CA ASP A 120 18.48 0.98 -0.19
C ASP A 120 17.89 2.36 0.17
N ALA A 121 16.69 2.68 -0.33
CA ALA A 121 15.93 3.87 0.03
C ALA A 121 15.45 3.83 1.50
N VAL A 122 14.98 2.69 2.00
CA VAL A 122 14.59 2.54 3.42
C VAL A 122 15.81 2.68 4.34
N LEU A 123 16.94 2.05 4.00
CA LEU A 123 18.20 2.14 4.76
C LEU A 123 18.73 3.58 4.85
N SER A 124 18.61 4.34 3.75
CA SER A 124 19.00 5.76 3.72
C SER A 124 17.95 6.69 4.36
N GLY A 125 16.80 6.18 4.78
CA GLY A 125 15.71 6.95 5.38
C GLY A 125 14.90 7.76 4.37
N ASN A 126 15.05 7.48 3.07
CA ASN A 126 14.32 8.14 2.00
C ASN A 126 13.03 7.38 1.66
N PHE A 127 12.04 7.50 2.54
CA PHE A 127 10.77 6.78 2.42
C PHE A 127 9.94 7.21 1.20
N THR A 128 10.10 8.44 0.71
CA THR A 128 9.42 8.92 -0.50
C THR A 128 9.89 8.17 -1.74
N ILE A 129 11.22 7.97 -1.90
CA ILE A 129 11.76 7.18 -3.01
C ILE A 129 11.30 5.72 -2.90
N ALA A 130 11.35 5.13 -1.70
CA ALA A 130 10.87 3.78 -1.47
C ALA A 130 9.37 3.64 -1.83
N GLY A 131 8.53 4.58 -1.39
CA GLY A 131 7.10 4.57 -1.66
C GLY A 131 6.77 4.65 -3.15
N LYS A 132 7.43 5.56 -3.88
CA LYS A 132 7.29 5.64 -5.35
C LYS A 132 7.68 4.33 -6.04
N ALA A 133 8.79 3.72 -5.63
CA ALA A 133 9.22 2.45 -6.22
C ALA A 133 8.20 1.33 -5.98
N VAL A 134 7.59 1.26 -4.79
CA VAL A 134 6.50 0.32 -4.47
C VAL A 134 5.27 0.57 -5.36
N LEU A 135 4.82 1.83 -5.48
CA LEU A 135 3.67 2.22 -6.31
C LEU A 135 3.84 1.86 -7.79
N VAL A 136 5.08 1.90 -8.30
CA VAL A 136 5.37 1.52 -9.69
C VAL A 136 5.40 0.00 -9.87
N ILE A 137 6.02 -0.75 -8.96
CA ILE A 137 6.25 -2.18 -9.16
C ILE A 137 5.04 -3.05 -8.80
N SER A 138 4.28 -2.69 -7.78
CA SER A 138 3.12 -3.46 -7.29
C SER A 138 2.09 -3.77 -8.39
N PRO A 139 1.53 -2.76 -9.11
CA PRO A 139 0.51 -3.03 -10.12
C PRO A 139 1.07 -3.79 -11.34
N ARG A 140 2.36 -3.63 -11.65
CA ARG A 140 3.02 -4.39 -12.75
C ARG A 140 3.15 -5.88 -12.41
N LEU A 141 3.47 -6.18 -11.16
CA LEU A 141 3.53 -7.57 -10.68
C LEU A 141 2.15 -8.21 -10.67
N GLU A 142 1.11 -7.47 -10.28
CA GLU A 142 -0.26 -7.99 -10.31
C GLU A 142 -0.73 -8.31 -11.73
N LEU A 143 -0.51 -7.41 -12.69
CA LEU A 143 -0.84 -7.67 -14.10
C LEU A 143 -0.02 -8.83 -14.69
N ALA A 144 1.26 -8.95 -14.31
CA ALA A 144 2.09 -10.08 -14.71
C ALA A 144 1.60 -11.40 -14.09
N ARG A 145 1.15 -11.39 -12.83
CA ARG A 145 0.55 -12.54 -12.16
C ARG A 145 -0.69 -13.01 -12.91
N LEU A 146 -1.65 -12.12 -13.14
CA LEU A 146 -2.91 -12.43 -13.83
C LEU A 146 -2.64 -13.09 -15.18
N ARG A 147 -1.71 -12.53 -15.97
CA ARG A 147 -1.32 -13.11 -17.27
C ARG A 147 -0.76 -14.52 -17.14
N LEU A 148 0.12 -14.75 -16.18
CA LEU A 148 0.77 -16.05 -15.98
C LEU A 148 -0.21 -17.11 -15.45
N VAL A 149 -1.14 -16.71 -14.58
CA VAL A 149 -2.21 -17.58 -14.06
C VAL A 149 -3.19 -17.95 -15.17
N GLU A 150 -3.64 -16.99 -15.98
CA GLU A 150 -4.53 -17.22 -17.12
C GLU A 150 -3.92 -18.24 -18.11
N SER A 151 -2.62 -18.12 -18.39
CA SER A 151 -1.91 -19.04 -19.29
C SER A 151 -1.79 -20.48 -18.75
N SER A 152 -2.22 -20.74 -17.50
CA SER A 152 -2.03 -22.01 -16.77
C SER A 152 -0.56 -22.46 -16.69
N ARG A 153 0.39 -21.53 -16.93
CA ARG A 153 1.82 -21.80 -16.94
C ARG A 153 2.47 -21.71 -15.57
N THR A 154 1.68 -21.44 -14.53
CA THR A 154 2.13 -21.39 -13.15
C THR A 154 1.64 -22.58 -12.35
N SER A 155 2.38 -22.92 -11.29
CA SER A 155 1.90 -23.82 -10.24
C SER A 155 1.04 -23.04 -9.25
N ASP A 156 0.15 -23.72 -8.53
CA ASP A 156 -0.60 -23.15 -7.40
C ASP A 156 0.34 -22.45 -6.40
N ASP A 157 1.52 -23.05 -6.16
CA ASP A 157 2.57 -22.45 -5.31
C ASP A 157 3.07 -21.09 -5.80
N PHE A 158 3.11 -20.87 -7.12
CA PHE A 158 3.49 -19.57 -7.67
C PHE A 158 2.36 -18.57 -7.47
N ASP A 159 1.12 -18.96 -7.78
CA ASP A 159 -0.02 -18.06 -7.64
C ASP A 159 -0.15 -17.55 -6.21
N VAL A 160 -0.11 -18.46 -5.23
CA VAL A 160 -0.11 -18.10 -3.80
C VAL A 160 1.05 -17.17 -3.44
N ALA A 161 2.30 -17.54 -3.79
CA ALA A 161 3.46 -16.73 -3.45
C ALA A 161 3.44 -15.34 -4.12
N SER A 162 2.91 -15.26 -5.33
CA SER A 162 2.82 -14.02 -6.10
C SER A 162 1.72 -13.09 -5.59
N ALA A 163 0.58 -13.64 -5.18
CA ALA A 163 -0.48 -12.89 -4.50
C ALA A 163 0.03 -12.34 -3.16
N ASP A 164 0.71 -13.17 -2.35
CA ASP A 164 1.32 -12.76 -1.09
C ASP A 164 2.34 -11.63 -1.29
N LEU A 165 3.16 -11.71 -2.35
CA LEU A 165 4.13 -10.67 -2.71
C LEU A 165 3.44 -9.31 -2.96
N VAL A 166 2.37 -9.30 -3.75
CA VAL A 166 1.62 -8.06 -4.07
C VAL A 166 0.96 -7.49 -2.80
N VAL A 167 0.36 -8.36 -1.96
CA VAL A 167 -0.23 -7.95 -0.68
C VAL A 167 0.82 -7.31 0.23
N ARG A 168 2.01 -7.92 0.35
CA ARG A 168 3.11 -7.37 1.16
C ARG A 168 3.66 -6.06 0.63
N LEU A 169 3.78 -5.90 -0.69
CA LEU A 169 4.13 -4.62 -1.29
C LEU A 169 3.11 -3.53 -0.96
N ASN A 170 1.81 -3.84 -1.03
CA ASN A 170 0.76 -2.88 -0.69
C ASN A 170 0.77 -2.53 0.81
N GLN A 171 1.02 -3.50 1.68
CA GLN A 171 1.21 -3.25 3.12
C GLN A 171 2.44 -2.36 3.37
N LEU A 172 3.55 -2.61 2.68
CA LEU A 172 4.75 -1.80 2.76
C LEU A 172 4.48 -0.35 2.31
N ASN A 173 3.67 -0.14 1.25
CA ASN A 173 3.23 1.21 0.85
C ASN A 173 2.51 1.95 1.98
N VAL A 174 1.58 1.26 2.66
CA VAL A 174 0.84 1.83 3.81
C VAL A 174 1.82 2.26 4.91
N MET A 175 2.75 1.38 5.28
CA MET A 175 3.74 1.65 6.33
C MET A 175 4.70 2.78 5.95
N LEU A 176 5.11 2.87 4.68
CA LEU A 176 5.93 3.99 4.19
C LEU A 176 5.19 5.31 4.29
N GLY A 177 3.89 5.35 3.99
CA GLY A 177 3.08 6.54 4.20
C GLY A 177 2.98 6.95 5.66
N GLN A 178 2.77 5.99 6.57
CA GLN A 178 2.80 6.24 8.01
C GLN A 178 4.17 6.76 8.47
N ALA A 179 5.27 6.24 7.91
CA ALA A 179 6.62 6.72 8.18
C ALA A 179 6.80 8.19 7.76
N ILE A 180 6.34 8.55 6.55
CA ILE A 180 6.42 9.93 6.01
C ILE A 180 5.61 10.89 6.89
N LYS A 181 4.44 10.45 7.38
CA LYS A 181 3.58 11.24 8.29
C LYS A 181 4.13 11.34 9.72
N GLY A 182 5.22 10.61 10.04
CA GLY A 182 5.80 10.56 11.39
C GLY A 182 5.00 9.70 12.38
N GLU A 183 4.05 8.90 11.90
CA GLU A 183 3.14 8.09 12.73
C GLU A 183 3.83 6.84 13.29
N LEU A 184 4.92 6.38 12.68
CA LEU A 184 5.71 5.23 13.14
C LEU A 184 6.77 5.58 14.21
N GLY A 185 6.81 6.83 14.68
CA GLY A 185 7.70 7.26 15.76
C GLY A 185 9.11 7.63 15.29
N ARG A 186 10.14 7.31 16.11
CA ARG A 186 11.53 7.70 15.84
C ARG A 186 12.09 6.95 14.63
N THR A 187 12.80 7.67 13.77
CA THR A 187 13.31 7.20 12.47
C THR A 187 14.03 5.85 12.52
N VAL A 188 14.86 5.58 13.53
CA VAL A 188 15.62 4.31 13.63
C VAL A 188 14.70 3.10 13.81
N ILE A 189 13.69 3.20 14.67
CA ILE A 189 12.75 2.09 14.91
C ILE A 189 11.91 1.86 13.65
N THR A 190 11.45 2.95 13.02
CA THR A 190 10.72 2.91 11.75
C THR A 190 11.53 2.20 10.66
N GLN A 191 12.81 2.54 10.50
CA GLN A 191 13.69 1.90 9.53
C GLN A 191 13.85 0.40 9.79
N ILE A 192 14.07 -0.02 11.04
CA ILE A 192 14.19 -1.44 11.39
C ILE A 192 12.91 -2.20 11.04
N THR A 193 11.74 -1.64 11.37
CA THR A 193 10.46 -2.26 11.07
C THR A 193 10.23 -2.38 9.56
N LEU A 194 10.46 -1.30 8.79
CA LEU A 194 10.33 -1.32 7.34
C LEU A 194 11.31 -2.29 6.68
N MET A 195 12.53 -2.40 7.19
CA MET A 195 13.53 -3.34 6.67
C MET A 195 13.09 -4.80 6.81
N LYS A 196 12.43 -5.17 7.92
CA LYS A 196 11.86 -6.53 8.07
C LYS A 196 10.81 -6.83 7.02
N GLU A 197 9.94 -5.87 6.72
CA GLU A 197 8.93 -6.02 5.66
C GLU A 197 9.58 -6.15 4.29
N VAL A 198 10.65 -5.39 4.01
CA VAL A 198 11.42 -5.50 2.76
C VAL A 198 12.10 -6.87 2.65
N GLU A 199 12.63 -7.44 3.74
CA GLU A 199 13.20 -8.79 3.75
C GLU A 199 12.14 -9.87 3.44
N GLU A 200 10.91 -9.74 3.96
CA GLU A 200 9.80 -10.63 3.60
C GLU A 200 9.44 -10.52 2.10
N VAL A 201 9.42 -9.30 1.56
CA VAL A 201 9.19 -9.04 0.12
C VAL A 201 10.29 -9.68 -0.74
N GLU A 202 11.56 -9.54 -0.36
CA GLU A 202 12.69 -10.19 -1.04
C GLU A 202 12.56 -11.72 -1.04
N ALA A 203 12.17 -12.32 0.10
CA ALA A 203 12.00 -13.76 0.22
C ALA A 203 10.85 -14.30 -0.65
N LEU A 204 9.71 -13.60 -0.67
CA LEU A 204 8.56 -13.96 -1.53
C LEU A 204 8.91 -13.82 -3.01
N HIS A 205 9.62 -12.75 -3.39
CA HIS A 205 10.10 -12.54 -4.75
C HIS A 205 11.04 -13.66 -5.20
N ALA A 206 12.00 -14.04 -4.37
CA ALA A 206 12.91 -15.15 -4.66
C ALA A 206 12.16 -16.48 -4.82
N ARG A 207 11.11 -16.73 -4.00
CA ARG A 207 10.24 -17.89 -4.14
C ARG A 207 9.50 -17.90 -5.48
N CYS A 208 8.94 -16.75 -5.89
CA CYS A 208 8.29 -16.60 -7.19
C CYS A 208 9.25 -16.93 -8.34
N LEU A 209 10.47 -16.38 -8.32
CA LEU A 209 11.48 -16.66 -9.34
C LEU A 209 11.86 -18.14 -9.40
N LYS A 210 12.01 -18.80 -8.24
CA LYS A 210 12.30 -20.23 -8.19
C LYS A 210 11.20 -21.04 -8.87
N CYS A 211 9.93 -20.75 -8.61
CA CYS A 211 8.80 -21.43 -9.24
C CYS A 211 8.74 -21.20 -10.77
N LEU A 212 9.09 -20.01 -11.24
CA LEU A 212 9.11 -19.72 -12.68
C LEU A 212 10.26 -20.44 -13.40
N MET A 213 11.40 -20.64 -12.74
CA MET A 213 12.58 -21.27 -13.36
C MET A 213 12.45 -22.80 -13.45
N THR A 214 11.84 -23.46 -12.47
CA THR A 214 11.70 -24.94 -12.46
C THR A 214 10.80 -25.49 -13.55
N ARG A 215 9.93 -24.67 -14.16
CA ARG A 215 9.02 -25.10 -15.23
C ARG A 215 9.60 -25.02 -16.64
N LYS A 216 10.70 -24.29 -16.87
CA LYS A 216 11.32 -24.19 -18.21
C LYS A 216 11.96 -25.49 -18.69
N GLU A 217 12.13 -26.48 -17.81
CA GLU A 217 12.82 -27.75 -18.07
C GLU A 217 11.87 -28.91 -18.37
N LYS A 218 10.55 -28.68 -18.46
CA LYS A 218 9.54 -29.67 -18.86
C LYS A 218 8.84 -29.25 -20.14
#